data_AF-A0A0D0DAP3-F1
#
_entry.id   AF-A0A0D0DAP3-F1
#
_cell.length_a   1.000
_cell.length_b   1.000
_cell.length_c   1.000
_cell.angle_alpha   90.00
_cell.angle_beta   90.00
_cell.angle_gamma   90.00
#
_symmetry.space_group_name_H-M   'P 1'
#
loop_
_entity.id
_entity.type
_entity.pdbx_description
1 polymer ?
#
loop_
_entity_poly.entity_id
_entity_poly.type
_entity_poly.pdbx_seq_one_letter_code
_entity_poly.pdbx_strand_id
1 'polypeptide(L)'
;MSDQPRVRLSQDATDEEIKLLRKKVKELELVNEHSRMRIKELESELARGGAAEKSLGRSDNSMIALPPPQNTPNTPTQMSWKARIDARTRLFCSLNRAGNALCSWHDSRRERRAYPPRMAPPGFLNCGCSYDEALFEESLSRHGVGSYHPGETVRMDPGLRNPLLRLLQQRYGYRDGDFERDPVTGEWVEGDGHLFWEQKLAAGALSSRKVKSEERR
;
A
#
# COMPACT_ATOMS: atom_id res chain seq x y z
N MET A 1 -59.31 23.03 26.87
CA MET A 1 -59.00 22.20 25.70
C MET A 1 -57.75 22.81 25.08
N SER A 2 -56.59 22.21 25.31
CA SER A 2 -55.29 22.76 24.91
C SER A 2 -54.63 21.78 23.96
N ASP A 3 -54.63 22.12 22.66
CA ASP A 3 -54.01 21.33 21.59
C ASP A 3 -52.51 21.62 21.46
N GLN A 4 -51.74 20.54 21.29
CA GLN A 4 -50.27 20.53 21.32
C GLN A 4 -49.65 21.02 20.00
N PRO A 5 -48.65 21.93 20.01
CA PRO A 5 -47.91 22.33 18.81
C PRO A 5 -46.60 21.57 18.56
N ARG A 6 -46.32 20.45 19.25
CA ARG A 6 -44.95 19.87 19.31
C ARG A 6 -44.58 18.89 18.20
N VAL A 7 -45.53 18.39 17.40
CA VAL A 7 -45.28 17.31 16.41
C VAL A 7 -44.79 17.84 15.05
N ARG A 8 -45.13 19.07 14.66
CA ARG A 8 -44.87 19.60 13.30
C ARG A 8 -43.40 19.87 12.99
N LEU A 9 -42.62 20.39 13.95
CA LEU A 9 -41.21 20.75 13.73
C LEU A 9 -40.31 19.55 13.39
N SER A 10 -40.66 18.35 13.88
CA SER A 10 -39.92 17.12 13.58
C SER A 10 -40.21 16.59 12.18
N GLN A 11 -41.43 16.81 11.67
CA GLN A 11 -41.82 16.41 10.31
C GLN A 11 -41.14 17.29 9.26
N ASP A 12 -41.06 18.60 9.51
CA ASP A 12 -40.39 19.54 8.62
C ASP A 12 -38.88 19.23 8.46
N ALA A 13 -38.22 18.83 9.55
CA ALA A 13 -36.82 18.42 9.53
C ALA A 13 -36.59 17.12 8.72
N THR A 14 -37.48 16.13 8.89
CA THR A 14 -37.41 14.89 8.10
C THR A 14 -37.74 15.12 6.63
N ASP A 15 -38.64 16.05 6.32
CA ASP A 15 -39.02 16.37 4.94
C ASP A 15 -37.89 17.08 4.19
N GLU A 16 -37.13 17.95 4.85
CA GLU A 16 -35.92 18.55 4.28
C GLU A 16 -34.80 17.53 4.08
N GLU A 17 -34.63 16.59 5.01
CA GLU A 17 -33.68 15.49 4.87
C GLU A 17 -34.04 14.59 3.68
N ILE A 18 -35.32 14.24 3.51
CA ILE A 18 -35.81 13.46 2.35
C ILE A 18 -35.54 14.20 1.04
N LYS A 19 -35.72 15.53 0.98
CA LYS A 19 -35.41 16.32 -0.22
C LYS A 19 -33.91 16.29 -0.54
N LEU A 20 -33.06 16.43 0.46
CA LEU A 20 -31.60 16.36 0.30
C LEU A 20 -31.16 14.98 -0.20
N LEU A 21 -31.69 13.91 0.39
CA LEU A 21 -31.38 12.55 -0.03
C LEU A 21 -31.83 12.29 -1.47
N ARG A 22 -33.04 12.72 -1.85
CA ARG A 22 -33.51 12.61 -3.25
C ARG A 22 -32.61 13.35 -4.23
N LYS A 23 -32.13 14.55 -3.86
CA LYS A 23 -31.17 15.30 -4.67
C LYS A 23 -29.84 14.57 -4.80
N LYS A 24 -29.34 13.98 -3.70
CA LYS A 24 -28.09 13.23 -3.70
C LYS A 24 -28.18 11.94 -4.50
N VAL A 25 -29.29 11.21 -4.42
CA VAL A 25 -29.55 10.03 -5.24
C VAL A 25 -29.49 10.39 -6.72
N LYS A 26 -30.16 11.47 -7.14
CA LYS A 26 -30.14 11.92 -8.53
C LYS A 26 -28.75 12.30 -9.03
N GLU A 27 -27.93 12.92 -8.18
CA GLU A 27 -26.53 13.24 -8.48
C GLU A 27 -25.70 11.96 -8.66
N LEU A 28 -25.87 10.99 -7.76
CA LEU A 28 -25.17 9.71 -7.80
C LEU A 28 -25.57 8.87 -9.02
N GLU A 29 -26.84 8.88 -9.41
CA GLU A 29 -27.30 8.23 -10.64
C GLU A 29 -26.59 8.78 -11.88
N LEU A 30 -26.38 10.10 -11.94
CA LEU A 30 -25.71 10.76 -13.07
C LEU A 30 -24.21 10.41 -13.12
N VAL A 31 -23.55 10.37 -11.96
CA VAL A 31 -22.14 9.94 -11.85
C VAL A 31 -21.98 8.46 -12.20
N ASN A 32 -22.91 7.62 -11.77
CA ASN A 32 -22.91 6.18 -12.07
C ASN A 32 -23.09 5.94 -13.56
N GLU A 33 -24.06 6.61 -14.19
CA GLU A 33 -24.28 6.51 -15.64
C GLU A 33 -23.05 6.93 -16.45
N HIS A 34 -22.43 8.06 -16.07
CA HIS A 34 -21.19 8.50 -16.70
C HIS A 34 -20.06 7.47 -16.54
N SER A 35 -19.93 6.88 -15.36
CA SER A 35 -18.91 5.86 -15.08
C SER A 35 -19.13 4.59 -15.90
N ARG A 36 -20.39 4.14 -16.02
CA ARG A 36 -20.76 2.98 -16.84
C ARG A 36 -20.47 3.20 -18.32
N MET A 37 -20.75 4.40 -18.83
CA MET A 37 -20.44 4.77 -20.20
C MET A 37 -18.92 4.76 -20.45
N ARG A 38 -18.12 5.27 -19.51
CA ARG A 38 -16.66 5.26 -19.62
C ARG A 38 -16.08 3.85 -19.59
N ILE A 39 -16.61 2.97 -18.75
CA ILE A 39 -16.22 1.55 -18.71
C ILE A 39 -16.47 0.90 -20.07
N LYS A 40 -17.67 1.10 -20.64
CA LYS A 40 -18.05 0.53 -21.95
C LYS A 40 -17.15 1.04 -23.08
N GLU A 41 -16.75 2.31 -23.04
CA GLU A 41 -15.81 2.89 -24.01
C GLU A 41 -14.44 2.20 -23.92
N LEU A 42 -13.88 2.08 -22.71
CA LEU A 42 -12.58 1.43 -22.46
C LEU A 42 -12.60 -0.06 -22.82
N GLU A 43 -13.69 -0.78 -22.52
CA GLU A 43 -13.87 -2.17 -22.94
C GLU A 43 -13.88 -2.30 -24.47
N SER A 44 -14.47 -1.33 -25.17
CA SER A 44 -14.48 -1.32 -26.64
C SER A 44 -13.10 -1.02 -27.24
N GLU A 45 -12.28 -0.20 -26.58
CA GLU A 45 -10.90 0.06 -26.97
C GLU A 45 -10.02 -1.19 -26.78
N LEU A 46 -10.17 -1.89 -25.67
CA LEU A 46 -9.48 -3.15 -25.40
C LEU A 46 -9.86 -4.25 -26.40
N ALA A 47 -11.15 -4.35 -26.74
CA ALA A 47 -11.63 -5.30 -27.74
C ALA A 47 -11.06 -5.03 -29.14
N ARG A 48 -10.81 -3.76 -29.49
CA ARG A 48 -10.18 -3.38 -30.77
C ARG A 48 -8.68 -3.66 -30.78
N GLY A 49 -7.98 -3.46 -29.65
CA GLY A 49 -6.55 -3.75 -29.51
C GLY A 49 -6.21 -5.25 -29.62
N GLY A 50 -7.07 -6.12 -29.06
CA GLY A 50 -6.85 -7.58 -29.07
C GLY A 50 -7.04 -8.27 -30.44
N ALA A 51 -7.57 -7.58 -31.45
CA ALA A 51 -7.77 -8.14 -32.79
C ALA A 51 -6.50 -8.07 -33.67
N ALA A 52 -5.55 -7.19 -33.36
CA ALA A 52 -4.30 -7.05 -34.12
C ALA A 52 -3.23 -8.08 -33.75
N GLU A 53 -3.37 -8.73 -32.58
CA GLU A 53 -2.33 -9.60 -32.00
C GLU A 53 -2.46 -11.08 -32.42
N LYS A 54 -3.55 -11.46 -33.10
CA LYS A 54 -3.84 -12.87 -33.47
C LYS A 54 -3.42 -13.29 -34.88
N SER A 55 -2.75 -12.44 -35.67
CA SER A 55 -2.46 -12.71 -37.09
C SER A 55 -1.00 -12.99 -37.48
N LEU A 56 -0.06 -13.15 -36.54
CA LEU A 56 1.33 -13.51 -36.89
C LEU A 56 1.84 -14.70 -36.06
N GLY A 57 1.29 -15.88 -36.35
CA GLY A 57 1.86 -17.15 -35.91
C GLY A 57 2.42 -17.93 -37.09
N ARG A 58 3.75 -17.93 -37.30
CA ARG A 58 4.50 -19.07 -37.86
C ARG A 58 6.03 -18.91 -37.79
N SER A 59 6.69 -20.00 -37.40
CA SER A 59 8.09 -20.41 -37.66
C SER A 59 9.22 -20.04 -36.69
N ASP A 60 9.70 -21.11 -36.04
CA ASP A 60 11.07 -21.60 -35.82
C ASP A 60 12.18 -20.75 -35.19
N ASN A 61 12.70 -21.28 -34.07
CA ASN A 61 14.10 -21.43 -33.68
C ASN A 61 15.09 -20.30 -34.04
N SER A 62 15.43 -19.44 -33.06
CA SER A 62 16.82 -19.02 -32.78
C SER A 62 16.90 -18.15 -31.51
N MET A 63 18.01 -18.27 -30.79
CA MET A 63 18.32 -17.49 -29.58
C MET A 63 18.31 -15.98 -29.86
N ILE A 64 17.37 -15.24 -29.27
CA ILE A 64 17.44 -13.77 -29.15
C ILE A 64 16.94 -13.39 -27.75
N ALA A 65 17.72 -12.52 -27.10
CA ALA A 65 17.49 -11.97 -25.78
C ALA A 65 16.02 -11.55 -25.57
N LEU A 66 15.44 -11.99 -24.45
CA LEU A 66 14.14 -11.49 -24.00
C LEU A 66 14.21 -9.95 -23.93
N PRO A 67 13.33 -9.22 -24.61
CA PRO A 67 13.10 -7.82 -24.25
C PRO A 67 12.57 -7.79 -22.81
N PRO A 68 12.95 -6.79 -22.01
CA PRO A 68 12.43 -6.64 -20.65
C PRO A 68 10.90 -6.61 -20.71
N PRO A 69 10.19 -7.17 -19.70
CA PRO A 69 8.74 -7.21 -19.70
C PRO A 69 8.21 -5.78 -19.89
N GLN A 70 7.54 -5.57 -21.02
CA GLN A 70 7.01 -4.28 -21.39
C GLN A 70 5.99 -3.86 -20.33
N ASN A 71 6.23 -2.65 -19.80
CA ASN A 71 5.42 -1.99 -18.79
C ASN A 71 3.93 -2.17 -19.10
N THR A 72 3.24 -2.91 -18.24
CA THR A 72 1.79 -2.76 -18.09
C THR A 72 1.49 -1.28 -17.91
N PRO A 73 0.45 -0.71 -18.55
CA PRO A 73 0.05 0.66 -18.28
C PRO A 73 -0.25 0.76 -16.78
N ASN A 74 0.67 1.38 -16.03
CA ASN A 74 0.59 1.47 -14.58
C ASN A 74 -0.67 2.27 -14.26
N THR A 75 -1.71 1.57 -13.80
CA THR A 75 -2.91 2.24 -13.29
C THR A 75 -2.49 3.17 -12.15
N PRO A 76 -3.21 4.30 -11.91
CA PRO A 76 -2.93 5.19 -10.80
C PRO A 76 -2.79 4.43 -9.46
N THR A 77 -3.57 3.37 -9.31
CA THR A 77 -3.52 2.42 -8.20
C THR A 77 -2.17 1.71 -8.08
N GLN A 78 -1.62 1.14 -9.17
CA GLN A 78 -0.29 0.50 -9.15
C GLN A 78 0.83 1.51 -8.87
N MET A 79 0.75 2.73 -9.42
CA MET A 79 1.73 3.77 -9.12
C MET A 79 1.71 4.15 -7.64
N SER A 80 0.52 4.33 -7.06
CA SER A 80 0.40 4.61 -5.62
C SER A 80 0.93 3.46 -4.76
N TRP A 81 0.72 2.21 -5.19
CA TRP A 81 1.25 1.04 -4.52
C TRP A 81 2.77 1.05 -4.50
N LYS A 82 3.38 1.25 -5.66
CA LYS A 82 4.83 1.31 -5.80
C LYS A 82 5.42 2.46 -4.98
N ALA A 83 4.83 3.65 -5.07
CA ALA A 83 5.26 4.81 -4.29
C ALA A 83 5.27 4.53 -2.78
N ARG A 84 4.23 3.85 -2.27
CA ARG A 84 4.15 3.42 -0.88
C ARG A 84 5.27 2.44 -0.51
N ILE A 85 5.45 1.36 -1.29
CA ILE A 85 6.48 0.35 -1.05
C ILE A 85 7.87 0.99 -1.08
N ASP A 86 8.15 1.85 -2.07
CA ASP A 86 9.43 2.53 -2.21
C ASP A 86 9.70 3.44 -1.01
N ALA A 87 8.70 4.19 -0.56
CA ALA A 87 8.82 5.05 0.62
C ALA A 87 9.12 4.24 1.90
N ARG A 88 8.39 3.14 2.11
CA ARG A 88 8.58 2.24 3.26
C ARG A 88 9.92 1.52 3.21
N THR A 89 10.34 1.06 2.04
CA THR A 89 11.66 0.43 1.85
C THR A 89 12.78 1.41 2.24
N ARG A 90 12.67 2.68 1.83
CA ARG A 90 13.66 3.70 2.21
C ARG A 90 13.63 4.01 3.71
N LEU A 91 12.47 3.97 4.35
CA LEU A 91 12.33 4.21 5.79
C LEU A 91 12.89 3.06 6.64
N PHE A 92 12.59 1.82 6.26
CA PHE A 92 12.81 0.65 7.14
C PHE A 92 13.95 -0.27 6.69
N CYS A 93 14.35 -0.20 5.42
CA CYS A 93 15.36 -1.09 4.83
C CYS A 93 16.63 -0.34 4.41
N SER A 94 16.77 0.95 4.74
CA SER A 94 17.94 1.74 4.39
C SER A 94 19.15 1.43 5.26
N LEU A 95 20.34 1.59 4.69
CA LEU A 95 21.60 1.41 5.40
C LEU A 95 21.81 2.57 6.40
N ASN A 96 22.22 2.23 7.61
CA ASN A 96 22.72 3.19 8.58
C ASN A 96 24.13 3.69 8.22
N ARG A 97 24.69 4.60 9.04
CA ARG A 97 26.04 5.16 8.83
C ARG A 97 27.15 4.10 8.77
N ALA A 98 27.00 3.01 9.52
CA ALA A 98 27.94 1.88 9.52
C ALA A 98 27.77 0.97 8.29
N GLY A 99 26.83 1.27 7.39
CA GLY A 99 26.56 0.48 6.19
C GLY A 99 25.74 -0.77 6.48
N ASN A 100 24.92 -0.78 7.52
CA ASN A 100 24.06 -1.91 7.86
C ASN A 100 22.57 -1.54 7.77
N ALA A 101 21.75 -2.45 7.27
CA ALA A 101 20.31 -2.46 7.41
C ALA A 101 19.88 -3.78 8.08
N LEU A 102 19.07 -3.70 9.12
CA LEU A 102 18.53 -4.85 9.86
C LEU A 102 17.02 -4.69 9.95
N CYS A 103 16.26 -5.78 9.93
CA CYS A 103 14.83 -5.69 10.25
C CYS A 103 14.67 -5.37 11.73
N SER A 104 13.53 -4.81 12.12
CA SER A 104 13.33 -4.32 13.49
C SER A 104 13.50 -5.41 14.55
N TRP A 105 13.07 -6.64 14.26
CA TRP A 105 13.29 -7.79 15.14
C TRP A 105 14.78 -8.05 15.40
N HIS A 106 15.59 -8.21 14.34
CA HIS A 106 17.03 -8.50 14.48
C HIS A 106 17.80 -7.34 15.11
N ASP A 107 17.37 -6.09 14.85
CA ASP A 107 17.98 -4.91 15.46
C ASP A 107 17.71 -4.87 16.98
N SER A 108 16.45 -5.09 17.40
CA SER A 108 16.07 -5.09 18.82
C SER A 108 16.81 -6.15 19.65
N ARG A 109 17.08 -7.32 19.06
CA ARG A 109 17.77 -8.44 19.72
C ARG A 109 19.28 -8.44 19.53
N ARG A 110 19.82 -7.52 18.73
CA ARG A 110 21.26 -7.43 18.39
C ARG A 110 21.81 -8.75 17.85
N GLU A 111 21.00 -9.44 17.08
CA GLU A 111 21.34 -10.74 16.51
C GLU A 111 22.49 -10.64 15.51
N ARG A 112 23.19 -11.75 15.25
CA ARG A 112 24.28 -11.74 14.27
C ARG A 112 23.76 -11.47 12.86
N ARG A 113 24.54 -10.69 12.11
CA ARG A 113 24.27 -10.35 10.71
C ARG A 113 24.60 -11.56 9.83
N ALA A 114 23.77 -11.82 8.83
CA ALA A 114 24.05 -12.80 7.79
C ALA A 114 25.08 -12.28 6.78
N TYR A 115 25.06 -10.98 6.50
CA TYR A 115 25.96 -10.33 5.55
C TYR A 115 26.77 -9.21 6.19
N PRO A 116 28.06 -9.04 5.82
CA PRO A 116 28.86 -7.90 6.23
C PRO A 116 28.25 -6.55 5.81
N PRO A 117 28.66 -5.43 6.43
CA PRO A 117 28.16 -4.10 6.05
C PRO A 117 28.30 -3.81 4.56
N ARG A 118 27.26 -3.27 3.93
CA ARG A 118 27.15 -2.95 2.49
C ARG A 118 27.25 -4.14 1.54
N MET A 119 27.24 -5.37 2.06
CA MET A 119 27.38 -6.60 1.27
C MET A 119 26.10 -7.46 1.23
N ALA A 120 24.96 -6.94 1.70
CA ALA A 120 23.69 -7.62 1.52
C ALA A 120 23.28 -7.61 0.03
N PRO A 121 22.73 -8.71 -0.51
CA PRO A 121 22.28 -8.75 -1.89
C PRO A 121 21.08 -7.80 -2.12
N PRO A 122 20.83 -7.35 -3.36
CA PRO A 122 19.68 -6.51 -3.66
C PRO A 122 18.36 -7.16 -3.21
N GLY A 123 17.52 -6.39 -2.52
CA GLY A 123 16.25 -6.89 -1.96
C GLY A 123 16.37 -7.55 -0.59
N PHE A 124 17.57 -7.58 0.00
CA PHE A 124 17.82 -8.17 1.31
C PHE A 124 18.53 -7.21 2.27
N LEU A 125 18.30 -7.43 3.56
CA LEU A 125 18.95 -6.75 4.67
C LEU A 125 20.20 -7.51 5.12
N ASN A 126 21.09 -6.84 5.86
CA ASN A 126 22.29 -7.48 6.42
C ASN A 126 21.97 -8.60 7.41
N CYS A 127 20.77 -8.63 8.00
CA CYS A 127 20.29 -9.73 8.85
C CYS A 127 19.82 -10.97 8.05
N GLY A 128 19.78 -10.91 6.72
CA GLY A 128 19.30 -12.02 5.89
C GLY A 128 17.81 -11.98 5.54
N CYS A 129 17.03 -11.11 6.18
CA CYS A 129 15.62 -10.92 5.81
C CYS A 129 15.49 -10.23 4.45
N SER A 130 14.47 -10.59 3.68
CA SER A 130 14.09 -9.82 2.50
C SER A 130 13.41 -8.50 2.89
N TYR A 131 13.30 -7.57 1.94
CA TYR A 131 12.54 -6.33 2.14
C TYR A 131 11.07 -6.63 2.43
N ASP A 132 10.45 -7.55 1.69
CA ASP A 132 9.06 -7.95 1.90
C ASP A 132 8.83 -8.49 3.32
N GLU A 133 9.76 -9.32 3.82
CA GLU A 133 9.70 -9.86 5.17
C GLU A 133 9.79 -8.75 6.24
N ALA A 134 10.65 -7.76 6.03
CA ALA A 134 10.81 -6.63 6.95
C ALA A 134 9.63 -5.66 6.91
N LEU A 135 9.08 -5.39 5.73
CA LEU A 135 7.89 -4.56 5.55
C LEU A 135 6.66 -5.24 6.15
N PHE A 136 6.52 -6.55 5.95
CA PHE A 136 5.46 -7.34 6.56
C PHE A 136 5.53 -7.31 8.09
N GLU A 137 6.73 -7.45 8.67
CA GLU A 137 6.94 -7.32 10.12
C GLU A 137 6.48 -5.95 10.65
N GLU A 138 6.81 -4.88 9.93
CA GLU A 138 6.40 -3.53 10.30
C GLU A 138 4.89 -3.36 10.22
N SER A 139 4.27 -3.88 9.16
CA SER A 139 2.81 -3.85 8.99
C SER A 139 2.10 -4.63 10.10
N LEU A 140 2.58 -5.82 10.48
CA LEU A 140 2.03 -6.56 11.62
C LEU A 140 2.14 -5.77 12.92
N SER A 141 3.33 -5.20 13.20
CA SER A 141 3.57 -4.42 14.40
C SER A 141 2.67 -3.18 14.50
N ARG A 142 2.40 -2.50 13.38
CA ARG A 142 1.48 -1.35 13.33
C ARG A 142 0.03 -1.73 13.66
N HIS A 143 -0.39 -2.93 13.29
CA HIS A 143 -1.75 -3.42 13.52
C HIS A 143 -1.88 -4.19 14.84
N GLY A 144 -0.89 -4.09 15.73
CA GLY A 144 -0.91 -4.75 17.03
C GLY A 144 -0.73 -6.27 16.97
N VAL A 145 -0.28 -6.81 15.84
CA VAL A 145 -0.08 -8.25 15.64
C VAL A 145 1.35 -8.63 16.00
N GLY A 146 1.50 -9.69 16.81
CA GLY A 146 2.80 -10.21 17.24
C GLY A 146 3.24 -9.74 18.63
N SER A 147 2.45 -8.89 19.29
CA SER A 147 2.65 -8.58 20.71
C SER A 147 1.89 -9.54 21.63
N TYR A 148 2.59 -10.09 22.62
CA TYR A 148 2.00 -10.92 23.67
C TYR A 148 1.45 -10.07 24.84
N HIS A 149 1.87 -8.80 24.97
CA HIS A 149 1.44 -7.89 26.03
C HIS A 149 0.96 -6.53 25.48
N PRO A 150 -0.19 -6.01 25.93
CA PRO A 150 -0.67 -4.69 25.53
C PRO A 150 0.39 -3.60 25.76
N GLY A 151 0.65 -2.78 24.73
CA GLY A 151 1.59 -1.65 24.81
C GLY A 151 3.04 -1.96 24.46
N GLU A 152 3.43 -3.23 24.34
CA GLU A 152 4.74 -3.59 23.81
C GLU A 152 4.70 -3.64 22.27
N THR A 153 5.65 -2.97 21.61
CA THR A 153 5.91 -3.18 20.18
C THR A 153 6.77 -4.42 19.98
N VAL A 154 6.30 -5.58 20.46
CA VAL A 154 7.03 -6.83 20.25
C VAL A 154 6.96 -7.20 18.78
N ARG A 155 8.13 -7.39 18.19
CA ARG A 155 8.28 -7.80 16.80
C ARG A 155 8.13 -9.32 16.70
N MET A 156 7.41 -9.80 15.69
CA MET A 156 7.19 -11.23 15.48
C MET A 156 8.49 -11.93 15.08
N ASP A 157 8.74 -13.09 15.67
CA ASP A 157 9.91 -13.94 15.35
C ASP A 157 9.93 -14.33 13.86
N PRO A 158 11.07 -14.23 13.15
CA PRO A 158 11.20 -14.66 11.75
C PRO A 158 10.72 -16.10 11.49
N GLY A 159 10.90 -17.02 12.44
CA GLY A 159 10.45 -18.40 12.36
C GLY A 159 8.92 -18.55 12.28
N LEU A 160 8.17 -17.59 12.84
CA LEU A 160 6.71 -17.53 12.74
C LEU A 160 6.25 -16.61 11.60
N ARG A 161 6.89 -15.44 11.49
CA ARG A 161 6.58 -14.39 10.52
C ARG A 161 6.73 -14.90 9.07
N ASN A 162 7.83 -15.57 8.75
CA ASN A 162 8.13 -15.95 7.36
C ASN A 162 7.15 -17.00 6.81
N PRO A 163 6.82 -18.09 7.54
CA PRO A 163 5.75 -18.99 7.12
C PRO A 163 4.39 -18.29 6.96
N LEU A 164 4.05 -17.37 7.86
CA LEU A 164 2.79 -16.61 7.77
C LEU A 164 2.75 -15.74 6.51
N LEU A 165 3.83 -14.99 6.21
CA LEU A 165 3.91 -14.19 4.99
C LEU A 165 3.73 -15.06 3.74
N ARG A 166 4.45 -16.19 3.66
CA ARG A 166 4.35 -17.11 2.52
C ARG A 166 2.94 -17.67 2.37
N LEU A 167 2.29 -18.04 3.47
CA LEU A 167 0.91 -18.53 3.45
C LEU A 167 -0.03 -17.45 2.90
N LEU A 168 0.09 -16.21 3.38
CA LEU A 168 -0.74 -15.10 2.94
C LEU A 168 -0.53 -14.77 1.45
N GLN A 169 0.72 -14.77 1.00
CA GLN A 169 1.07 -14.57 -0.41
C GLN A 169 0.48 -15.70 -1.29
N GLN A 170 0.65 -16.96 -0.88
CA GLN A 170 0.24 -18.11 -1.69
C GLN A 170 -1.27 -18.32 -1.72
N ARG A 171 -1.97 -18.14 -0.59
CA ARG A 171 -3.40 -18.45 -0.48
C ARG A 171 -4.29 -17.25 -0.79
N TYR A 172 -3.81 -16.05 -0.49
CA TYR A 172 -4.63 -14.83 -0.55
C TYR A 172 -4.02 -13.74 -1.45
N GLY A 173 -2.87 -13.99 -2.08
CA GLY A 173 -2.23 -13.01 -2.96
C GLY A 173 -1.73 -11.77 -2.23
N TYR A 174 -1.38 -11.91 -0.94
CA TYR A 174 -0.98 -10.78 -0.10
C TYR A 174 0.16 -9.94 -0.69
N ARG A 175 0.03 -8.62 -0.57
CA ARG A 175 1.02 -7.60 -0.91
C ARG A 175 1.12 -6.56 0.20
N ASP A 176 2.31 -5.98 0.39
CA ASP A 176 2.50 -4.87 1.34
C ASP A 176 1.51 -3.73 1.04
N GLY A 177 0.71 -3.32 2.03
CA GLY A 177 -0.37 -2.36 1.84
C GLY A 177 -1.78 -2.95 1.90
N ASP A 178 -1.93 -4.28 1.82
CA ASP A 178 -3.26 -4.91 1.88
C ASP A 178 -3.98 -4.68 3.22
N PHE A 179 -3.27 -4.53 4.34
CA PHE A 179 -3.89 -4.25 5.64
C PHE A 179 -4.45 -2.83 5.73
N GLU A 180 -3.88 -1.93 4.94
CA GLU A 180 -4.21 -0.51 4.92
C GLU A 180 -5.08 -0.12 3.73
N ARG A 181 -5.71 -1.11 3.09
CA ARG A 181 -6.70 -0.91 2.03
C ARG A 181 -8.10 -1.22 2.50
N ASP A 182 -9.03 -0.39 2.07
CA ASP A 182 -10.44 -0.68 2.22
C ASP A 182 -10.82 -1.82 1.25
N PRO A 183 -11.32 -2.96 1.76
CA PRO A 183 -11.68 -4.10 0.92
C PRO A 183 -12.88 -3.83 0.00
N VAL A 184 -13.71 -2.83 0.28
CA VAL A 184 -14.91 -2.50 -0.51
C VAL A 184 -14.56 -1.49 -1.61
N THR A 185 -13.87 -0.42 -1.26
CA THR A 185 -13.56 0.66 -2.22
C THR A 185 -12.26 0.43 -2.98
N GLY A 186 -11.34 -0.37 -2.42
CA GLY A 186 -10.00 -0.54 -2.96
C GLY A 186 -9.11 0.69 -2.80
N GLU A 187 -9.54 1.69 -2.03
CA GLU A 187 -8.75 2.86 -1.71
C GLU A 187 -7.88 2.63 -0.48
N TRP A 188 -6.91 3.51 -0.28
CA TRP A 188 -6.13 3.53 0.96
C TRP A 188 -7.01 3.99 2.12
N VAL A 189 -6.89 3.31 3.26
CA VAL A 189 -7.45 3.81 4.52
C VAL A 189 -6.84 5.18 4.83
N GLU A 190 -7.64 6.06 5.44
CA GLU A 190 -7.22 7.42 5.77
C GLU A 190 -5.91 7.41 6.58
N GLY A 191 -4.92 8.17 6.11
CA GLY A 191 -3.62 8.26 6.77
C GLY A 191 -2.63 7.14 6.48
N ASP A 192 -2.95 6.16 5.61
CA ASP A 192 -2.02 5.05 5.30
C ASP A 192 -1.65 4.88 3.81
N GLY A 193 -2.12 5.80 2.97
CA GLY A 193 -1.77 5.85 1.55
C GLY A 193 -0.33 6.31 1.27
N HIS A 194 0.05 6.25 -0.01
CA HIS A 194 1.41 6.61 -0.44
C HIS A 194 1.87 8.01 0.00
N LEU A 195 0.98 9.02 -0.07
CA LEU A 195 1.30 10.40 0.34
C LEU A 195 1.75 10.47 1.81
N PHE A 196 1.10 9.72 2.71
CA PHE A 196 1.49 9.69 4.12
C PHE A 196 2.92 9.14 4.28
N TRP A 197 3.23 8.04 3.60
CA TRP A 197 4.53 7.41 3.69
C TRP A 197 5.65 8.24 3.03
N GLU A 198 5.36 8.90 1.90
CA GLU A 198 6.28 9.83 1.26
C GLU A 198 6.55 11.07 2.13
N GLN A 199 5.50 11.64 2.74
CA GLN A 199 5.64 12.75 3.69
C GLN A 199 6.45 12.32 4.92
N LYS A 200 6.20 11.12 5.46
CA LYS A 200 6.96 10.57 6.60
C LYS A 200 8.43 10.37 6.24
N LEU A 201 8.72 9.87 5.04
CA LEU A 201 10.08 9.75 4.51
C LEU A 201 10.74 11.14 4.38
N ALA A 202 10.03 12.12 3.83
CA ALA A 202 10.52 13.49 3.72
C ALA A 202 10.80 14.12 5.09
N ALA A 203 9.90 13.94 6.07
CA ALA A 203 10.06 14.43 7.43
C ALA A 203 11.27 13.79 8.15
N GLY A 204 11.50 12.49 7.97
CA GLY A 204 12.70 11.80 8.47
C GLY A 204 13.99 12.35 7.88
N ALA A 205 14.00 12.69 6.58
CA ALA A 205 15.14 13.34 5.93
C ALA A 205 15.38 14.77 6.44
N LEU A 206 14.33 15.51 6.80
CA LEU A 206 14.42 16.87 7.37
C LEU A 206 14.96 16.86 8.80
N SER A 207 14.60 15.88 9.62
CA SER A 207 15.15 15.72 10.98
C SER A 207 16.67 15.47 10.95
N SER A 208 17.14 14.61 10.04
CA SER A 208 18.57 14.36 9.86
C SER A 208 19.36 15.57 9.34
N ARG A 209 18.72 16.53 8.67
CA ARG A 209 19.35 17.78 8.19
C ARG A 209 19.49 18.83 9.29
N LYS A 210 18.50 18.96 10.21
CA LYS A 210 18.56 19.88 11.35
C LYS A 210 19.69 19.54 12.32
N VAL A 211 19.86 18.25 12.65
CA VAL A 211 20.97 17.79 13.51
C VAL A 211 22.34 18.13 12.89
N LYS A 212 22.47 18.03 11.57
CA LYS A 212 23.72 18.36 10.85
C LYS A 212 24.04 19.85 10.79
N SER A 213 23.03 20.73 10.88
CA SER A 213 23.23 22.19 10.91
C SER A 213 23.61 22.72 12.29
N GLU A 214 23.25 22.01 13.35
CA GLU A 214 23.51 22.42 14.73
C GLU A 214 24.92 22.01 15.19
N GLU A 215 25.43 20.86 14.73
CA GLU A 215 26.80 20.40 15.02
C GLU A 215 27.91 21.12 14.22
N ARG A 216 27.54 22.10 13.38
CA ARG A 216 28.48 22.93 12.60
C ARG A 216 28.57 24.38 13.07
N ARG A 217 27.99 24.70 14.23
CA ARG A 217 28.05 26.04 14.84
C ARG A 217 28.87 26.04 16.11
#